data_AF-A0A7K9RDE6-F1
#
_entry.id   AF-A0A7K9RDE6-F1
#
_cell.length_a   1.000
_cell.length_b   1.000
_cell.length_c   1.000
_cell.angle_alpha   90.00
_cell.angle_beta   90.00
_cell.angle_gamma   90.00
#
_symmetry.space_group_name_H-M   'P 1'
#
loop_
_entity.id
_entity.type
_entity.pdbx_description
1 polymer ?
#
loop_
_entity_poly.entity_id
_entity_poly.type
_entity_poly.pdbx_seq_one_letter_code
_entity_poly.pdbx_strand_id
1 'polypeptide(L)'
;FHDLGRFCGHQLPPTLTSSRHVMTVLFVADEGVADDGFFATYQARNATEKTCSPAEFSCGNGECRALESVCDGWHDCPDGTDELNCTGVSYPAFGSVCEPVEVEMCLGLGYNATSFPNIWLAIPDQEGAAEVLQDYQTLMELACYQHLRLLICSLFVPKCTPAGGVLQPCRAVCLAAELRCRQSLGLLGILWPINCNILPDSNDPVECFQP
;
A
#
# COMPACT_ATOMS: atom_id res chain seq x y z
N PHE A 1 -10.58 35.63 -9.35
CA PHE A 1 -10.33 35.16 -7.97
C PHE A 1 -10.95 33.79 -7.85
N HIS A 2 -10.17 32.78 -7.47
CA HIS A 2 -10.70 31.45 -7.19
C HIS A 2 -11.14 31.45 -5.72
N ASP A 3 -12.44 31.32 -5.47
CA ASP A 3 -12.99 31.30 -4.13
C ASP A 3 -12.86 29.88 -3.56
N LEU A 4 -12.14 29.75 -2.44
CA LEU A 4 -11.94 28.47 -1.74
C LEU A 4 -13.12 28.13 -0.82
N GLY A 5 -14.04 29.07 -0.58
CA GLY A 5 -15.28 28.85 0.16
C GLY A 5 -15.64 30.00 1.11
N ARG A 6 -16.92 30.06 1.47
CA ARG A 6 -17.48 30.98 2.47
C ARG A 6 -17.94 30.19 3.69
N PHE A 7 -17.42 30.56 4.86
CA PHE A 7 -17.71 29.89 6.14
C PHE A 7 -18.39 30.86 7.10
N CYS A 8 -19.43 30.39 7.80
CA CYS A 8 -20.24 31.20 8.71
C CYS A 8 -20.58 30.41 9.99
N GLY A 9 -20.78 31.13 11.10
CA GLY A 9 -21.11 30.52 12.40
C GLY A 9 -19.88 30.04 13.18
N HIS A 10 -20.11 29.22 14.21
CA HIS A 10 -19.09 28.79 15.17
C HIS A 10 -18.35 27.50 14.77
N GLN A 11 -18.65 26.93 13.60
CA GLN A 11 -18.01 25.69 13.14
C GLN A 11 -16.70 26.01 12.41
N LEU A 12 -15.61 25.39 12.87
CA LEU A 12 -14.30 25.57 12.26
C LEU A 12 -14.28 24.99 10.83
N PRO A 13 -13.76 25.74 9.84
CA PRO A 13 -13.61 25.24 8.48
C PRO A 13 -12.57 24.12 8.41
N PRO A 14 -12.65 23.23 7.40
CA PRO A 14 -11.58 22.26 7.13
C PRO A 14 -10.28 22.97 6.75
N THR A 15 -9.16 22.25 6.77
CA THR A 15 -7.87 22.81 6.33
C THR A 15 -7.93 23.16 4.84
N LEU A 16 -7.60 24.42 4.50
CA LEU A 16 -7.65 24.94 3.13
C LEU A 16 -6.23 25.13 2.58
N THR A 17 -6.00 24.68 1.34
CA THR A 17 -4.72 24.80 0.64
C THR A 17 -4.88 25.67 -0.60
N SER A 18 -4.11 26.75 -0.68
CA SER A 18 -4.10 27.64 -1.85
C SER A 18 -3.30 27.04 -3.00
N SER A 19 -3.79 27.22 -4.23
CA SER A 19 -3.06 26.90 -5.46
C SER A 19 -2.09 28.01 -5.89
N ARG A 20 -2.06 29.14 -5.17
CA ARG A 20 -1.22 30.31 -5.45
C ARG A 20 -0.47 30.76 -4.20
N HIS A 21 0.58 31.56 -4.41
CA HIS A 21 1.40 32.16 -3.36
C HIS A 21 0.71 33.28 -2.56
N VAL A 22 -0.56 33.59 -2.85
CA VAL A 22 -1.37 34.57 -2.13
C VAL A 22 -2.71 33.95 -1.79
N MET A 23 -3.11 34.03 -0.51
CA MET A 23 -4.43 33.68 -0.01
C MET A 23 -4.97 34.87 0.78
N THR A 24 -6.21 35.28 0.48
CA THR A 24 -6.85 36.43 1.10
C THR A 24 -8.02 35.95 1.95
N VAL A 25 -7.99 36.27 3.23
CA VAL A 25 -9.11 36.05 4.15
C VAL A 25 -9.89 37.35 4.26
N LEU A 26 -11.17 37.32 3.90
CA LEU A 26 -12.05 38.49 3.98
C LEU A 26 -13.08 38.25 5.08
N PHE A 27 -13.04 39.09 6.11
CA PHE A 27 -14.07 39.15 7.14
C PHE A 27 -15.20 40.07 6.70
N VAL A 28 -16.44 39.60 6.82
CA VAL A 28 -17.64 40.36 6.49
C VAL A 28 -18.58 40.29 7.68
N ALA A 29 -18.93 41.45 8.25
CA ALA A 29 -19.88 41.59 9.35
C ALA A 29 -20.94 42.66 9.03
N ASP A 30 -22.10 42.57 9.67
CA ASP A 30 -23.19 43.56 9.62
C ASP A 30 -23.44 44.18 11.01
N GLU A 31 -24.43 45.07 11.13
CA GLU A 31 -24.72 45.84 12.35
C GLU A 31 -25.46 45.03 13.46
N GLY A 32 -25.68 43.72 13.27
CA GLY A 32 -26.67 42.98 14.04
C GLY A 32 -26.19 42.28 15.31
N VAL A 33 -24.92 41.89 15.41
CA VAL A 33 -24.39 41.08 16.53
C VAL A 33 -22.90 41.37 16.76
N ALA A 34 -22.51 41.62 18.01
CA ALA A 34 -21.11 41.64 18.44
C ALA A 34 -20.79 40.31 19.14
N ASP A 35 -19.79 39.58 18.62
CA ASP A 35 -19.31 38.31 19.17
C ASP A 35 -17.76 38.35 19.19
N ASP A 36 -17.14 37.38 19.86
CA ASP A 36 -15.69 37.21 19.80
C ASP A 36 -15.30 36.90 18.33
N GLY A 37 -14.49 37.78 17.72
CA GLY A 37 -14.13 37.69 16.31
C GLY A 37 -13.41 36.39 15.92
N PHE A 38 -12.90 36.28 14.69
CA PHE A 38 -12.18 35.08 14.28
C PHE A 38 -10.69 35.14 14.63
N PHE A 39 -10.14 34.00 15.03
CA PHE A 39 -8.70 33.77 15.08
C PHE A 39 -8.33 32.71 14.04
N ALA A 40 -7.34 33.00 13.22
CA ALA A 40 -6.83 32.08 12.21
C ALA A 40 -5.30 32.00 12.27
N THR A 41 -4.78 30.80 12.12
CA THR A 41 -3.34 30.55 11.95
C THR A 41 -3.08 30.08 10.52
N TYR A 42 -1.88 30.35 10.03
CA TYR A 42 -1.44 29.87 8.72
C TYR A 42 -0.04 29.28 8.83
N GLN A 43 0.24 28.30 7.98
CA GLN A 43 1.58 27.78 7.76
C GLN A 43 1.89 27.89 6.26
N ALA A 44 2.94 28.63 5.90
CA ALA A 44 3.45 28.65 4.54
C ALA A 44 4.51 27.56 4.41
N ARG A 45 4.31 26.62 3.48
CA ARG A 45 5.32 25.61 3.13
C ARG A 45 5.99 26.04 1.83
N ASN A 46 7.32 26.02 1.81
CA ASN A 46 8.06 26.35 0.60
C ASN A 46 7.93 25.19 -0.38
N ALA A 47 7.38 25.41 -1.57
CA ALA A 47 7.15 24.34 -2.55
C ALA A 47 8.46 23.66 -3.02
N THR A 48 9.60 24.32 -2.78
CA THR A 48 10.95 23.82 -3.06
C THR A 48 11.60 23.10 -1.86
N GLU A 49 11.06 23.23 -0.65
CA GLU A 49 11.42 22.38 0.50
C GLU A 49 10.43 21.22 0.58
N LYS A 50 10.45 20.36 -0.42
CA LYS A 50 9.97 18.98 -0.26
C LYS A 50 11.11 18.17 0.33
N THR A 51 11.42 18.40 1.60
CA THR A 51 11.93 17.30 2.42
C THR A 51 10.70 16.56 2.90
N CYS A 52 10.63 15.27 2.58
CA CYS A 52 9.59 14.38 3.05
C CYS A 52 9.29 14.59 4.54
N SER A 53 8.08 14.25 4.99
CA SER A 53 7.76 14.40 6.41
C SER A 53 8.77 13.66 7.28
N PRO A 54 8.91 13.98 8.58
CA PRO A 54 9.81 13.25 9.47
C PRO A 54 9.51 11.75 9.59
N ALA A 55 8.32 11.32 9.14
CA ALA A 55 7.87 9.94 9.11
C ALA A 55 8.01 9.30 7.70
N GLU A 56 8.66 9.98 6.75
CA GLU A 56 8.78 9.55 5.36
C GLU A 56 10.26 9.55 4.90
N PHE A 57 10.61 8.56 4.09
CA PHE A 57 11.87 8.42 3.38
C PHE A 57 11.81 9.08 1.99
N SER A 58 12.92 9.67 1.55
CA SER A 58 13.04 10.27 0.23
C SER A 58 13.75 9.31 -0.72
N CYS A 59 13.03 8.83 -1.75
CA CYS A 59 13.61 8.11 -2.87
C CYS A 59 14.62 8.99 -3.63
N GLY A 60 15.50 8.38 -4.42
CA GLY A 60 16.51 9.09 -5.22
C GLY A 60 15.92 9.97 -6.32
N ASN A 61 14.68 9.71 -6.74
CA ASN A 61 13.89 10.58 -7.64
C ASN A 61 13.13 11.72 -6.91
N GLY A 62 13.18 11.78 -5.58
CA GLY A 62 12.51 12.78 -4.75
C GLY A 62 11.05 12.46 -4.39
N GLU A 63 10.57 11.24 -4.67
CA GLU A 63 9.32 10.75 -4.10
C GLU A 63 9.46 10.45 -2.60
N CYS A 64 8.35 10.57 -1.87
CA CYS A 64 8.31 10.28 -0.45
C CYS A 64 7.59 8.97 -0.20
N ARG A 65 8.25 8.03 0.46
CA ARG A 65 7.70 6.76 0.95
C ARG A 65 7.66 6.77 2.46
N ALA A 66 6.86 5.91 3.06
CA ALA A 66 6.78 5.85 4.51
C ALA A 66 8.09 5.32 5.09
N LEU A 67 8.50 5.71 6.30
CA LEU A 67 9.73 5.19 6.91
C LEU A 67 9.64 3.69 7.20
N GLU A 68 8.42 3.17 7.41
CA GLU A 68 8.18 1.72 7.51
C GLU A 68 8.44 0.95 6.21
N SER A 69 8.44 1.65 5.07
CA SER A 69 8.75 1.12 3.72
C SER A 69 10.24 1.12 3.39
N VAL A 70 11.11 1.33 4.38
CA VAL A 70 12.56 1.34 4.17
C VAL A 70 13.13 0.03 4.69
N CYS A 71 13.84 -0.71 3.83
CA CYS A 71 14.46 -1.99 4.17
C CYS A 71 13.45 -3.05 4.63
N ASP A 72 12.26 -3.02 4.05
CA ASP A 72 11.19 -4.00 4.32
C ASP A 72 11.10 -5.08 3.22
N GLY A 73 11.99 -4.99 2.23
CA GLY A 73 12.10 -5.94 1.12
C GLY A 73 11.29 -5.51 -0.11
N TRP A 74 10.68 -4.32 -0.10
CA TRP A 74 9.97 -3.74 -1.24
C TRP A 74 10.77 -2.66 -1.94
N HIS A 75 10.80 -2.71 -3.27
CA HIS A 75 11.12 -1.50 -4.04
C HIS A 75 9.89 -0.60 -4.08
N ASP A 76 9.54 0.03 -2.96
CA ASP A 76 8.50 1.06 -2.89
C ASP A 76 8.99 2.34 -3.59
N CYS A 77 10.29 2.58 -3.62
CA CYS A 77 10.87 3.57 -4.49
C CYS A 77 10.96 3.08 -5.94
N PRO A 78 10.63 3.92 -6.95
CA PRO A 78 10.78 3.57 -8.37
C PRO A 78 12.22 3.22 -8.79
N ASP A 79 13.20 3.69 -8.02
CA ASP A 79 14.62 3.41 -8.20
C ASP A 79 15.17 2.38 -7.19
N GLY A 80 14.32 1.80 -6.34
CA GLY A 80 14.68 0.82 -5.31
C GLY A 80 15.62 1.34 -4.23
N THR A 81 15.68 2.67 -4.05
CA THR A 81 16.65 3.31 -3.15
C THR A 81 16.34 3.12 -1.66
N ASP A 82 15.10 2.82 -1.34
CA ASP A 82 14.59 2.38 -0.03
C ASP A 82 15.19 1.04 0.44
N GLU A 83 15.64 0.19 -0.48
CA GLU A 83 16.26 -1.10 -0.16
C GLU A 83 17.79 -1.05 -0.21
N LEU A 84 18.38 0.13 -0.36
CA LEU A 84 19.82 0.32 -0.35
C LEU A 84 20.34 0.65 1.05
N ASN A 85 21.50 0.09 1.38
CA ASN A 85 22.25 0.43 2.60
C ASN A 85 21.53 0.13 3.93
N CYS A 86 20.78 -0.98 3.97
CA CYS A 86 20.14 -1.52 5.17
C CYS A 86 21.18 -2.06 6.17
N THR A 87 21.77 -1.18 6.99
CA THR A 87 22.74 -1.57 8.02
C THR A 87 22.05 -1.82 9.36
N GLY A 88 22.08 -3.07 9.84
CA GLY A 88 21.62 -3.40 11.20
C GLY A 88 20.15 -3.78 11.33
N VAL A 89 19.44 -4.01 10.22
CA VAL A 89 18.14 -4.69 10.27
C VAL A 89 18.40 -6.18 10.40
N SER A 90 17.76 -6.84 11.36
CA SER A 90 17.77 -8.30 11.52
C SER A 90 16.87 -8.99 10.48
N TYR A 91 16.79 -8.46 9.26
CA TYR A 91 16.41 -9.26 8.11
C TYR A 91 17.72 -9.78 7.51
N PRO A 92 17.87 -11.10 7.34
CA PRO A 92 19.11 -11.67 6.86
C PRO A 92 19.45 -11.04 5.51
N ALA A 93 20.73 -10.77 5.28
CA ALA A 93 21.23 -10.24 4.01
C ALA A 93 20.62 -11.05 2.86
N PHE A 94 19.64 -10.44 2.17
CA PHE A 94 18.77 -11.12 1.23
C PHE A 94 19.53 -11.36 -0.08
N GLY A 95 20.28 -12.45 -0.10
CA GLY A 95 20.33 -13.30 -1.27
C GLY A 95 19.09 -14.19 -1.26
N SER A 96 17.89 -13.60 -1.38
CA SER A 96 16.63 -14.32 -1.61
C SER A 96 16.69 -14.92 -3.01
N VAL A 97 17.48 -15.99 -3.13
CA VAL A 97 17.61 -16.73 -4.37
C VAL A 97 16.23 -17.33 -4.68
N CYS A 98 15.86 -17.29 -5.95
CA CYS A 98 14.63 -17.91 -6.39
C CYS A 98 14.70 -19.43 -6.18
N GLU A 99 13.64 -19.99 -5.64
CA GLU A 99 13.43 -21.44 -5.54
C GLU A 99 12.16 -21.85 -6.30
N PRO A 100 12.06 -23.09 -6.81
CA PRO A 100 10.87 -23.54 -7.49
C PRO A 100 9.66 -23.55 -6.55
N VAL A 101 8.48 -23.25 -7.09
CA VAL A 101 7.22 -23.37 -6.33
C VAL A 101 6.87 -24.84 -6.13
N GLU A 102 6.75 -25.27 -4.88
CA GLU A 102 6.37 -26.63 -4.48
C GLU A 102 4.95 -26.69 -3.90
N VAL A 103 4.38 -25.55 -3.48
CA VAL A 103 3.03 -25.47 -2.92
C VAL A 103 1.97 -25.76 -3.99
N GLU A 104 1.30 -26.92 -3.89
CA GLU A 104 0.40 -27.45 -4.93
C GLU A 104 -0.71 -26.47 -5.35
N MET A 105 -1.38 -25.81 -4.40
CA MET A 105 -2.46 -24.84 -4.68
C MET A 105 -1.98 -23.63 -5.49
N CYS A 106 -0.68 -23.31 -5.43
CA CYS A 106 -0.08 -22.15 -6.07
C CYS A 106 0.60 -22.46 -7.41
N LEU A 107 0.58 -23.72 -7.85
CA LEU A 107 1.05 -24.11 -9.17
C LEU A 107 0.13 -23.58 -10.29
N GLY A 108 0.72 -23.24 -11.43
CA GLY A 108 0.00 -22.84 -12.64
C GLY A 108 -0.63 -21.45 -12.60
N LEU A 109 -0.14 -20.55 -11.73
CA LEU A 109 -0.65 -19.18 -11.58
C LEU A 109 0.05 -18.14 -12.45
N GLY A 110 0.96 -18.54 -13.34
CA GLY A 110 1.71 -17.62 -14.21
C GLY A 110 3.16 -17.36 -13.76
N TYR A 111 3.63 -18.06 -12.74
CA TYR A 111 5.03 -18.11 -12.32
C TYR A 111 5.37 -19.50 -11.78
N ASN A 112 6.67 -19.82 -11.76
CA ASN A 112 7.20 -21.12 -11.35
C ASN A 112 8.31 -21.02 -10.29
N ALA A 113 8.70 -19.81 -9.91
CA ALA A 113 9.74 -19.55 -8.93
C ALA A 113 9.24 -18.53 -7.89
N THR A 114 9.53 -18.81 -6.63
CA THR A 114 9.21 -17.99 -5.46
C THR A 114 10.49 -17.60 -4.73
N SER A 115 10.38 -16.69 -3.77
CA SER A 115 11.46 -16.44 -2.82
C SER A 115 10.90 -16.23 -1.43
N PHE A 116 11.71 -16.55 -0.43
CA PHE A 116 11.35 -16.52 0.98
C PHE A 116 12.44 -15.84 1.82
N PRO A 117 12.10 -15.34 3.03
CA PRO A 117 10.80 -15.41 3.71
C PRO A 117 9.63 -14.66 3.05
N ASN A 118 8.40 -15.12 3.32
CA ASN A 118 7.20 -14.35 3.04
C ASN A 118 7.15 -13.12 3.96
N ILE A 119 7.05 -11.98 3.31
CA ILE A 119 7.07 -10.61 3.80
C ILE A 119 5.84 -10.19 4.63
N TRP A 120 4.69 -10.87 4.51
CA TRP A 120 3.47 -10.50 5.24
C TRP A 120 3.43 -11.08 6.66
N LEU A 121 3.98 -12.27 6.84
CA LEU A 121 3.93 -13.02 8.10
C LEU A 121 5.32 -13.48 8.57
N ALA A 122 6.39 -13.03 7.92
CA ALA A 122 7.76 -13.50 8.16
C ALA A 122 7.89 -15.04 8.13
N ILE A 123 7.11 -15.70 7.27
CA ILE A 123 7.15 -17.17 7.14
C ILE A 123 8.48 -17.53 6.47
N PRO A 124 9.30 -18.41 7.06
CA PRO A 124 10.66 -18.64 6.60
C PRO A 124 10.76 -19.43 5.28
N ASP A 125 9.76 -20.24 4.95
CA ASP A 125 9.81 -21.20 3.85
C ASP A 125 8.41 -21.55 3.29
N GLN A 126 8.41 -22.35 2.21
CA GLN A 126 7.19 -22.84 1.57
C GLN A 126 6.37 -23.81 2.42
N GLU A 127 6.99 -24.55 3.34
CA GLU A 127 6.30 -25.50 4.23
C GLU A 127 5.37 -24.74 5.18
N GLY A 128 5.89 -23.70 5.85
CA GLY A 128 5.07 -22.83 6.69
C GLY A 128 3.99 -22.08 5.91
N ALA A 129 4.26 -21.72 4.63
CA ALA A 129 3.25 -21.11 3.78
C ALA A 129 2.14 -22.11 3.43
N ALA A 130 2.49 -23.36 3.13
CA ALA A 130 1.54 -24.42 2.84
C ALA A 130 0.60 -24.70 4.01
N GLU A 131 1.09 -24.66 5.26
CA GLU A 131 0.27 -24.80 6.46
C GLU A 131 -0.80 -23.72 6.55
N VAL A 132 -0.43 -22.44 6.38
CA VAL A 132 -1.39 -21.31 6.38
C VAL A 132 -2.40 -21.43 5.24
N LEU A 133 -1.98 -21.97 4.09
CA LEU A 133 -2.82 -22.11 2.91
C LEU A 133 -3.84 -23.24 3.00
N GLN A 134 -3.72 -24.18 3.93
CA GLN A 134 -4.69 -25.28 4.10
C GLN A 134 -6.09 -24.76 4.37
N ASP A 135 -6.24 -23.70 5.17
CA ASP A 135 -7.53 -23.10 5.48
C ASP A 135 -8.22 -22.55 4.22
N TYR A 136 -7.44 -21.97 3.30
CA TYR A 136 -7.97 -21.43 2.04
C TYR A 136 -8.36 -22.53 1.06
N GLN A 137 -7.70 -23.70 1.07
CA GLN A 137 -8.07 -24.84 0.22
C GLN A 137 -9.50 -25.33 0.49
N THR A 138 -9.99 -25.19 1.73
CA THR A 138 -11.37 -25.55 2.09
C THR A 138 -12.43 -24.73 1.35
N LEU A 139 -12.03 -23.60 0.76
CA LEU A 139 -12.90 -22.68 0.02
C LEU A 139 -12.93 -22.97 -1.49
N MET A 140 -12.32 -24.07 -1.95
CA MET A 140 -12.17 -24.39 -3.38
C MET A 140 -13.49 -24.51 -4.14
N GLU A 141 -14.58 -24.84 -3.45
CA GLU A 141 -15.93 -24.98 -4.02
C GLU A 141 -16.61 -23.63 -4.28
N LEU A 142 -16.05 -22.52 -3.79
CA LEU A 142 -16.62 -21.20 -4.07
C LEU A 142 -16.37 -20.81 -5.53
N ALA A 143 -17.41 -20.33 -6.21
CA ALA A 143 -17.29 -19.85 -7.60
C ALA A 143 -16.25 -18.73 -7.79
N CYS A 144 -15.95 -17.98 -6.72
CA CYS A 144 -14.98 -16.91 -6.73
C CYS A 144 -13.53 -17.38 -6.48
N TYR A 145 -13.35 -18.65 -6.08
CA TYR A 145 -12.10 -19.19 -5.52
C TYR A 145 -10.89 -18.97 -6.41
N GLN A 146 -11.02 -19.04 -7.74
CA GLN A 146 -9.89 -18.78 -8.63
C GLN A 146 -9.25 -17.38 -8.43
N HIS A 147 -10.05 -16.37 -8.10
CA HIS A 147 -9.54 -15.01 -7.84
C HIS A 147 -8.92 -14.92 -6.45
N LEU A 148 -9.53 -15.58 -5.45
CA LEU A 148 -8.98 -15.67 -4.11
C LEU A 148 -7.65 -16.44 -4.10
N ARG A 149 -7.60 -17.60 -4.76
CA ARG A 149 -6.42 -18.45 -4.92
C ARG A 149 -5.27 -17.68 -5.53
N LEU A 150 -5.53 -16.91 -6.60
CA LEU A 150 -4.50 -16.07 -7.21
C LEU A 150 -3.94 -15.05 -6.19
N LEU A 151 -4.82 -14.28 -5.53
CA LEU A 151 -4.39 -13.29 -4.54
C LEU A 151 -3.61 -13.94 -3.40
N ILE A 152 -4.19 -14.93 -2.75
CA ILE A 152 -3.62 -15.58 -1.56
C ILE A 152 -2.27 -16.24 -1.88
N CYS A 153 -2.15 -16.93 -3.01
CA CYS A 153 -0.85 -17.48 -3.43
C CYS A 153 0.17 -16.39 -3.76
N SER A 154 -0.23 -15.31 -4.43
CA SER A 154 0.68 -14.20 -4.70
C SER A 154 1.14 -13.45 -3.43
N LEU A 155 0.37 -13.52 -2.35
CA LEU A 155 0.76 -12.96 -1.05
C LEU A 155 1.67 -13.93 -0.27
N PHE A 156 1.30 -15.20 -0.13
CA PHE A 156 2.03 -16.15 0.75
C PHE A 156 3.15 -16.93 0.06
N VAL A 157 3.11 -17.06 -1.27
CA VAL A 157 4.11 -17.73 -2.11
C VAL A 157 4.42 -16.79 -3.29
N PRO A 158 4.96 -15.59 -3.02
CA PRO A 158 5.08 -14.51 -4.01
C PRO A 158 5.99 -14.90 -5.18
N LYS A 159 5.77 -14.29 -6.34
CA LYS A 159 6.65 -14.50 -7.50
C LYS A 159 8.06 -14.01 -7.18
N CYS A 160 9.08 -14.75 -7.59
CA CYS A 160 10.46 -14.26 -7.49
C CYS A 160 10.79 -13.24 -8.59
N THR A 161 11.57 -12.21 -8.27
CA THR A 161 12.12 -11.30 -9.29
C THR A 161 13.34 -11.94 -9.99
N PRO A 162 13.69 -11.51 -11.23
CA PRO A 162 14.91 -11.99 -11.90
C PRO A 162 16.22 -11.69 -11.16
N ALA A 163 16.24 -10.67 -10.30
CA ALA A 163 17.39 -10.28 -9.50
C ALA A 163 17.46 -11.01 -8.14
N GLY A 164 16.47 -11.85 -7.83
CA GLY A 164 16.22 -12.37 -6.49
C GLY A 164 15.25 -11.46 -5.72
N GLY A 165 14.68 -11.99 -4.64
CA GLY A 165 13.65 -11.29 -3.87
C GLY A 165 12.23 -11.54 -4.36
N VAL A 166 11.29 -10.93 -3.67
CA VAL A 166 9.86 -11.18 -3.77
C VAL A 166 9.16 -10.10 -4.59
N LEU A 167 8.15 -10.49 -5.38
CA LEU A 167 7.30 -9.59 -6.15
C LEU A 167 5.85 -9.75 -5.69
N GLN A 168 5.32 -8.72 -5.01
CA GLN A 168 3.92 -8.65 -4.57
C GLN A 168 2.94 -8.72 -5.75
N PRO A 169 1.67 -9.13 -5.54
CA PRO A 169 0.59 -8.83 -6.48
C PRO A 169 0.33 -7.34 -6.60
N CYS A 170 -0.06 -6.92 -7.80
CA CYS A 170 -0.60 -5.59 -8.03
C CYS A 170 -1.93 -5.40 -7.27
N ARG A 171 -2.24 -4.17 -6.88
CA ARG A 171 -3.51 -3.77 -6.25
C ARG A 171 -4.73 -4.26 -7.03
N ALA A 172 -4.65 -4.26 -8.36
CA ALA A 172 -5.71 -4.74 -9.24
C ALA A 172 -6.09 -6.23 -8.98
N VAL A 173 -5.11 -7.09 -8.68
CA VAL A 173 -5.33 -8.50 -8.35
C VAL A 173 -6.13 -8.63 -7.05
N CYS A 174 -5.76 -7.84 -6.04
CA CYS A 174 -6.48 -7.81 -4.76
C CYS A 174 -7.91 -7.30 -4.90
N LEU A 175 -8.10 -6.18 -5.60
CA LEU A 175 -9.42 -5.61 -5.83
C LEU A 175 -10.33 -6.56 -6.62
N ALA A 176 -9.79 -7.28 -7.61
CA ALA A 176 -10.54 -8.27 -8.37
C ALA A 176 -11.01 -9.45 -7.49
N ALA A 177 -10.16 -9.92 -6.58
CA ALA A 177 -10.53 -10.96 -5.63
C ALA A 177 -11.55 -10.47 -4.59
N GLU A 178 -11.35 -9.27 -4.03
CA GLU A 178 -12.30 -8.66 -3.08
C GLU A 178 -13.68 -8.53 -3.71
N LEU A 179 -13.76 -7.94 -4.91
CA LEU A 179 -15.01 -7.71 -5.62
C LEU A 179 -15.81 -9.01 -5.81
N ARG A 180 -15.12 -10.13 -6.07
CA ARG A 180 -15.76 -11.40 -6.41
C ARG A 180 -16.00 -12.31 -5.22
N CYS A 181 -15.17 -12.23 -4.18
CA CYS A 181 -15.24 -13.14 -3.03
C CYS A 181 -15.83 -12.54 -1.76
N ARG A 182 -15.79 -11.21 -1.57
CA ARG A 182 -16.23 -10.57 -0.32
C ARG A 182 -17.65 -10.96 0.09
N GLN A 183 -18.58 -11.01 -0.88
CA GLN A 183 -19.96 -11.41 -0.59
C GLN A 183 -20.08 -12.90 -0.22
N SER A 184 -19.44 -13.79 -0.99
CA SER A 184 -19.49 -15.24 -0.75
C SER A 184 -18.86 -15.62 0.60
N LEU A 185 -17.74 -14.99 0.95
CA LEU A 185 -17.10 -15.16 2.26
C LEU A 185 -17.98 -14.60 3.39
N GLY A 186 -18.61 -13.45 3.17
CA GLY A 186 -19.55 -12.86 4.13
C GLY A 186 -20.74 -13.77 4.45
N LEU A 187 -21.24 -14.55 3.48
CA LEU A 187 -22.30 -15.54 3.72
C LEU A 187 -21.85 -16.71 4.62
N LEU A 188 -20.55 -16.97 4.67
CA LEU A 188 -19.92 -17.95 5.57
C LEU A 188 -19.50 -17.34 6.91
N GLY A 189 -19.80 -16.05 7.14
CA GLY A 189 -19.38 -15.32 8.35
C GLY A 189 -17.90 -14.90 8.33
N ILE A 190 -17.22 -14.99 7.19
CA ILE A 190 -15.81 -14.63 7.03
C ILE A 190 -15.74 -13.18 6.51
N LEU A 191 -15.13 -12.30 7.30
CA LEU A 191 -14.86 -10.92 6.88
C LEU A 191 -13.64 -10.88 5.96
N TRP A 192 -13.65 -9.96 4.99
CA TRP A 192 -12.52 -9.77 4.07
C TRP A 192 -11.32 -9.18 4.84
N PRO A 193 -10.16 -9.88 4.90
CA PRO A 193 -9.08 -9.48 5.79
C PRO A 193 -8.00 -8.60 5.13
N ILE A 194 -8.06 -8.37 3.82
CA ILE A 194 -6.95 -7.77 3.05
C ILE A 194 -7.27 -6.33 2.66
N ASN A 195 -6.46 -5.37 3.12
CA ASN A 195 -6.55 -3.97 2.69
C ASN A 195 -5.76 -3.77 1.40
N CYS A 196 -6.43 -3.76 0.24
CA CYS A 196 -5.74 -3.66 -1.06
C CYS A 196 -4.92 -2.38 -1.28
N ASN A 197 -5.10 -1.33 -0.48
CA ASN A 197 -4.35 -0.07 -0.63
C ASN A 197 -2.86 -0.21 -0.31
N ILE A 198 -2.48 -1.25 0.45
CA ILE A 198 -1.08 -1.54 0.78
C ILE A 198 -0.30 -2.09 -0.41
N LEU A 199 -0.98 -2.50 -1.48
CA LEU A 199 -0.35 -3.08 -2.66
C LEU A 199 -0.07 -2.01 -3.73
N PRO A 200 0.98 -2.21 -4.56
CA PRO A 200 1.35 -1.29 -5.62
C PRO A 200 0.21 -1.08 -6.63
N ASP A 201 -0.03 0.18 -6.98
CA ASP A 201 -1.01 0.58 -8.01
C ASP A 201 -0.30 0.81 -9.34
N SER A 202 0.11 -0.28 -9.98
CA SER A 202 0.88 -0.26 -11.21
C SER A 202 0.43 -1.36 -12.17
N ASN A 203 0.74 -1.15 -13.45
CA ASN A 203 0.63 -2.15 -14.50
C ASN A 203 2.02 -2.60 -14.99
N ASP A 204 3.11 -2.12 -14.38
CA ASP A 204 4.46 -2.52 -14.74
C ASP A 204 4.77 -3.91 -14.15
N PRO A 205 5.12 -4.92 -14.98
CA PRO A 205 5.39 -6.28 -14.51
C PRO A 205 6.67 -6.42 -13.67
N VAL A 206 7.49 -5.37 -13.58
CA VAL A 206 8.67 -5.31 -12.72
C VAL A 206 8.31 -4.79 -11.32
N GLU A 207 7.30 -3.93 -11.20
CA GLU A 207 6.89 -3.34 -9.92
C GLU A 207 5.95 -4.26 -9.14
N CYS A 208 5.09 -5.01 -9.82
CA CYS A 208 4.20 -5.97 -9.19
C CYS A 208 3.76 -7.08 -10.14
N PHE A 209 3.26 -8.16 -9.55
CA PHE A 209 2.78 -9.32 -10.24
C PHE A 209 1.29 -9.19 -10.61
N GLN A 210 1.02 -9.36 -11.90
CA GLN A 210 -0.31 -9.54 -12.45
C GLN A 210 -0.23 -10.62 -13.55
N PRO A 211 -1.08 -11.66 -13.52
CA PRO A 211 -1.11 -12.68 -14.56
C PRO A 211 -1.81 -12.21 -15.86
#